data_AF-A0A7Y6UCL7-F1
#
_entry.id   AF-A0A7Y6UCL7-F1
#
_cell.length_a   1.000
_cell.length_b   1.000
_cell.length_c   1.000
_cell.angle_alpha   90.00
_cell.angle_beta   90.00
_cell.angle_gamma   90.00
#
_symmetry.space_group_name_H-M   'P 1'
#
loop_
_entity.id
_entity.type
_entity.pdbx_description
1 polymer ?
#
loop_
_entity_poly.entity_id
_entity_poly.type
_entity_poly.pdbx_seq_one_letter_code
_entity_poly.pdbx_strand_id
1 'polypeptide(L)' 'MPELPEVETVRRSLAPIVGAKIVGVWDSGKGLHMQRKPPRAKLKKLVGATITEV' A
#
# COMPACT_ATOMS: atom_id res chain seq x y z
N MET A 1 5.45 -14.98 7.62
CA MET A 1 5.58 -13.51 7.67
C MET A 1 6.96 -13.20 7.12
N PRO A 2 7.12 -12.28 6.14
CA PRO A 2 8.43 -11.94 5.60
C PRO A 2 9.35 -11.40 6.69
N GLU A 3 10.65 -11.63 6.56
CA GLU A 3 11.67 -11.10 7.47
C GLU A 3 12.21 -9.76 6.96
N LEU A 4 13.13 -9.17 7.73
CA LEU A 4 13.69 -7.85 7.43
C LEU A 4 14.36 -7.77 6.05
N PRO A 5 15.13 -8.78 5.59
CA PRO A 5 15.73 -8.74 4.26
C PRO A 5 14.69 -8.70 3.12
N GLU A 6 13.60 -9.46 3.23
CA GLU A 6 12.53 -9.47 2.23
C GLU A 6 11.76 -8.15 2.22
N VAL A 7 11.51 -7.58 3.39
CA VAL A 7 10.84 -6.26 3.49
C VAL A 7 11.68 -5.17 2.81
N GLU A 8 13.00 -5.16 3.05
CA GLU A 8 13.90 -4.18 2.40
C GLU A 8 13.99 -4.38 0.89
N THR A 9 13.94 -5.64 0.43
CA THR A 9 13.89 -5.96 -1.01
C THR A 9 12.65 -5.36 -1.66
N VAL A 10 11.48 -5.52 -1.02
CA VAL A 10 10.23 -4.91 -1.48
C VAL A 10 10.31 -3.39 -1.45
N ARG A 11 10.81 -2.80 -0.36
CA ARG A 11 10.96 -1.34 -0.23
C ARG A 11 11.77 -0.73 -1.38
N ARG A 12 12.93 -1.30 -1.68
CA ARG A 12 13.78 -0.86 -2.81
C ARG A 12 13.10 -1.01 -4.15
N SER A 13 12.36 -2.11 -4.35
CA SER A 13 11.62 -2.34 -5.59
C SER A 13 10.49 -1.33 -5.82
N LEU A 14 9.94 -0.75 -4.76
CA LEU A 14 8.89 0.26 -4.82
C LEU A 14 9.40 1.68 -5.01
N ALA A 15 10.70 1.96 -4.85
CA ALA A 15 11.27 3.30 -4.99
C ALA A 15 10.85 4.07 -6.27
N PRO A 16 10.71 3.43 -7.45
CA PRO A 16 10.26 4.13 -8.67
C PRO A 16 8.84 4.69 -8.61
N ILE A 17 7.99 4.26 -7.66
CA ILE A 17 6.61 4.75 -7.54
C ILE A 17 6.52 6.08 -6.78
N VAL A 18 7.60 6.51 -6.11
CA VAL A 18 7.62 7.79 -5.41
C VAL A 18 7.45 8.92 -6.43
N GLY A 19 6.50 9.81 -6.17
CA GLY A 19 6.05 10.87 -7.09
C GLY A 19 4.84 10.48 -7.95
N ALA A 20 4.44 9.20 -8.00
CA ALA A 20 3.26 8.77 -8.73
C ALA A 20 1.96 9.18 -8.02
N LYS A 21 0.89 9.40 -8.80
CA LYS A 21 -0.46 9.64 -8.28
C LYS A 21 -1.24 8.34 -8.11
N ILE A 22 -1.98 8.26 -7.01
CA ILE A 22 -2.93 7.17 -6.78
C ILE A 22 -4.16 7.41 -7.66
N VAL A 23 -4.38 6.58 -8.68
CA VAL A 23 -5.52 6.70 -9.61
C VAL A 23 -6.77 5.95 -9.15
N GLY A 24 -6.61 4.99 -8.24
CA GLY A 24 -7.69 4.15 -7.76
C GLY A 24 -7.23 3.24 -6.64
N VAL A 25 -8.20 2.67 -5.91
CA VAL A 25 -7.95 1.71 -4.84
C VAL A 25 -8.92 0.55 -4.94
N TRP A 26 -8.42 -0.66 -4.70
CA TRP A 26 -9.20 -1.88 -4.66
C TRP A 26 -8.67 -2.79 -3.55
N ASP A 27 -9.55 -3.60 -2.97
CA ASP A 27 -9.18 -4.66 -2.04
C ASP A 27 -10.03 -5.90 -2.34
N SER A 28 -9.49 -7.07 -1.96
CA SER A 28 -10.13 -8.38 -2.18
C SER A 28 -11.34 -8.65 -1.28
N GLY A 29 -11.69 -7.74 -0.37
CA GLY A 29 -12.71 -7.94 0.67
C GLY A 29 -12.29 -8.89 1.80
N LYS A 30 -11.12 -9.53 1.71
CA LYS A 30 -10.60 -10.43 2.74
C LYS A 30 -10.00 -9.65 3.91
N GLY A 31 -10.05 -10.25 5.10
CA GLY A 31 -9.33 -9.75 6.26
C GLY A 31 -7.83 -9.84 6.07
N LEU A 32 -7.10 -8.85 6.59
CA LEU A 32 -5.64 -8.87 6.70
C LEU A 32 -5.23 -9.58 8.00
N HIS A 33 -4.14 -9.15 8.62
CA HIS A 33 -3.68 -9.65 9.91
C HIS A 33 -4.82 -9.65 10.95
N MET A 34 -5.01 -10.79 11.62
CA MET A 34 -6.08 -10.99 12.61
C MET A 34 -7.50 -10.69 12.08
N GLN A 35 -7.79 -10.99 10.81
CA GLN A 35 -9.09 -10.76 10.17
C GLN A 35 -9.52 -9.28 10.10
N ARG A 36 -8.60 -8.34 10.33
CA ARG A 36 -8.89 -6.91 10.25
C ARG A 36 -9.14 -6.50 8.80
N LYS A 37 -10.31 -5.92 8.53
CA LYS A 37 -10.64 -5.43 7.18
C LYS A 37 -9.85 -4.16 6.84
N PRO A 38 -9.40 -3.98 5.59
CA PRO A 38 -8.79 -2.74 5.14
C PRO A 38 -9.71 -1.52 5.33
N PRO A 39 -9.20 -0.34 5.71
CA PRO A 39 -10.01 0.85 5.94
C PRO A 39 -10.43 1.52 4.61
N ARG A 40 -11.36 0.89 3.87
CA ARG A 40 -11.81 1.31 2.52
C ARG A 40 -12.11 2.81 2.40
N ALA A 41 -12.85 3.37 3.36
CA ALA A 41 -13.24 4.78 3.30
C ALA A 41 -12.04 5.73 3.37
N LYS A 42 -11.00 5.36 4.14
CA LYS A 42 -9.75 6.13 4.21
C LYS A 42 -8.94 5.97 2.92
N LEU A 43 -8.83 4.74 2.40
CA LEU A 43 -8.11 4.46 1.16
C LEU A 43 -8.71 5.20 -0.04
N LYS A 44 -10.04 5.27 -0.16
CA LYS A 44 -10.71 6.03 -1.23
C LYS A 44 -10.38 7.52 -1.21
N LYS A 45 -10.13 8.11 -0.03
CA LYS A 45 -9.74 9.53 0.09
C LYS A 45 -8.31 9.81 -0.39
N LEU A 46 -7.48 8.78 -0.57
CA LEU A 46 -6.13 8.93 -1.09
C LEU A 46 -6.08 8.94 -2.63
N VAL A 47 -7.17 8.65 -3.32
CA VAL A 47 -7.22 8.78 -4.78
C VAL A 47 -6.97 10.24 -5.16
N GLY A 48 -5.97 10.47 -6.02
CA GLY A 48 -5.46 11.78 -6.42
C GLY A 48 -4.22 12.24 -5.64
N ALA A 49 -3.91 11.61 -4.50
CA ALA A 49 -2.72 11.92 -3.71
C ALA A 49 -1.44 11.40 -4.39
N THR A 50 -0.32 12.03 -4.07
CA THR A 50 1.02 11.67 -4.54
C THR A 50 1.72 10.82 -3.49
N ILE A 51 2.40 9.75 -3.92
CA ILE A 51 3.23 8.94 -3.04
C ILE A 51 4.54 9.70 -2.77
N THR A 52 4.86 9.94 -1.50
CA THR A 52 6.03 10.75 -1.11
C THR A 52 7.22 9.91 -0.66
N GLU A 53 6.99 8.70 -0.16
CA GLU A 53 8.02 7.81 0.37
C GLU A 53 7.55 6.34 0.39
N VAL A 54 8.50 5.42 0.56
CA VAL A 54 8.30 3.96 0.69
C VAL A 54 9.20 3.34 1.75
#